data_AF-A0A8S1VFL9-F1
#
_entry.id   AF-A0A8S1VFL9-F1
#
_cell.length_a   1.000
_cell.length_b   1.000
_cell.length_c   1.000
_cell.angle_alpha   90.00
_cell.angle_beta   90.00
_cell.angle_gamma   90.00
#
_symmetry.space_group_name_H-M   'P 1'
#
loop_
_entity.id
_entity.type
_entity.pdbx_description
1 polymer ?
#
loop_
_entity_poly.entity_id
_entity_poly.type
_entity_poly.pdbx_seq_one_letter_code
_entity_poly.pdbx_strand_id
1 'polypeptide(L)'
;MIPQTWNEFLEFISDVLDRELDQPRISQFIKIPNTRMTSFQIISYFSTDFQKAKIKRKYKWGCKEKYFLIWCITKITEKLQIKFHELYQWKVFQKLSSILDLSEELLLTKWLSLLNYKLKEQPWKKEEDDLLIKLRQLYPGPKDWIKITIEFIKTSETVRYPKQIRERYNNVSNPNINKNEFRQDEILLILREAFNTKKNWARISKKLPGRTDNQIKNLYNSIIRKILNEKKNPDEKTDDLQILNLIIQHNNYDPIFISTILDETKRKQICVKTESSSDNSQTSEMGVNNVPIQLVYPFLYNQPFNYQNFYFTYPQFYLLPHQQSLRNPMYNQT
;
A
#
# COMPACT_ATOMS: atom_id res chain seq x y z
N MET A 1 -39.93 -6.94 15.33
CA MET A 1 -40.15 -5.56 14.83
C MET A 1 -38.80 -4.86 14.74
N ILE A 2 -38.51 -4.09 13.69
CA ILE A 2 -37.26 -3.33 13.60
C ILE A 2 -37.44 -2.06 14.43
N PRO A 3 -36.62 -1.79 15.46
CA PRO A 3 -36.77 -0.60 16.27
C PRO A 3 -36.59 0.67 15.45
N GLN A 4 -37.47 1.65 15.67
CA GLN A 4 -37.37 2.97 15.06
C GLN A 4 -36.97 4.04 16.07
N THR A 5 -37.28 3.84 17.35
CA THR A 5 -36.92 4.75 18.43
C THR A 5 -35.86 4.16 19.36
N TRP A 6 -35.21 5.00 20.15
CA TRP A 6 -34.25 4.55 21.17
C TRP A 6 -34.88 3.63 22.22
N ASN A 7 -36.11 3.92 22.65
CA ASN A 7 -36.79 3.10 23.65
C ASN A 7 -37.15 1.71 23.09
N GLU A 8 -37.72 1.67 21.86
CA GLU A 8 -37.93 0.39 21.16
C GLU A 8 -36.63 -0.38 20.94
N PHE A 9 -35.51 0.34 20.73
CA PHE A 9 -34.21 -0.29 20.59
C PHE A 9 -33.77 -0.96 21.89
N LEU A 10 -33.94 -0.30 23.04
CA LEU A 10 -33.66 -0.88 24.36
C LEU A 10 -34.54 -2.11 24.66
N GLU A 11 -35.83 -2.04 24.34
CA GLU A 11 -36.74 -3.19 24.46
C GLU A 11 -36.30 -4.35 23.56
N PHE A 12 -35.92 -4.05 22.32
CA PHE A 12 -35.47 -5.04 21.35
C PHE A 12 -34.21 -5.78 21.77
N ILE A 13 -33.27 -5.10 22.44
CA ILE A 13 -32.01 -5.70 22.91
C ILE A 13 -32.07 -6.17 24.38
N SER A 14 -33.23 -6.16 25.02
CA SER A 14 -33.38 -6.39 26.47
C SER A 14 -32.71 -7.67 27.00
N ASP A 15 -32.80 -8.78 26.25
CA ASP A 15 -32.19 -10.09 26.54
C ASP A 15 -30.65 -10.12 26.40
N VAL A 16 -30.09 -9.16 25.67
CA VAL A 16 -28.64 -9.02 25.46
C VAL A 16 -28.08 -7.76 26.10
N LEU A 17 -28.91 -6.94 26.75
CA LEU A 17 -28.57 -5.58 27.17
C LEU A 17 -27.36 -5.55 28.10
N ASP A 18 -27.35 -6.41 29.11
CA ASP A 18 -26.32 -6.44 30.16
C ASP A 18 -25.11 -7.30 29.83
N ARG A 19 -25.12 -7.99 28.67
CA ARG A 19 -23.95 -8.76 28.23
C ARG A 19 -22.79 -7.83 27.92
N GLU A 20 -21.59 -8.14 28.38
CA GLU A 20 -20.43 -7.34 28.07
C GLU A 20 -20.02 -7.46 26.59
N LEU A 21 -19.35 -6.43 26.08
CA LEU A 21 -18.73 -6.46 24.76
C LEU A 21 -17.62 -7.52 24.74
N ASP A 22 -17.72 -8.50 23.85
CA ASP A 22 -16.64 -9.47 23.56
C ASP A 22 -15.47 -8.77 22.87
N GLN A 23 -14.64 -8.06 23.66
CA GLN A 23 -13.51 -7.29 23.17
C GLN A 23 -12.48 -8.15 22.41
N PRO A 24 -12.12 -9.36 22.86
CA PRO A 24 -11.22 -10.23 22.11
C PRO A 24 -11.71 -10.51 20.69
N ARG A 25 -13.01 -10.81 20.51
CA ARG A 25 -13.58 -11.05 19.19
C ARG A 25 -13.67 -9.78 18.35
N ILE A 26 -14.15 -8.68 18.93
CA ILE A 26 -14.39 -7.43 18.21
C ILE A 26 -13.08 -6.74 17.79
N SER A 27 -12.06 -6.78 18.64
CA SER A 27 -10.75 -6.16 18.39
C SER A 27 -10.00 -6.73 17.19
N GLN A 28 -10.36 -7.94 16.74
CA GLN A 28 -9.88 -8.52 15.49
C GLN A 28 -10.27 -7.67 14.29
N PHE A 29 -11.47 -7.07 14.33
CA PHE A 29 -12.04 -6.35 13.20
C PHE A 29 -11.97 -4.82 13.33
N ILE A 30 -12.05 -4.29 14.55
CA ILE A 30 -12.07 -2.84 14.80
C ILE A 30 -11.15 -2.42 15.94
N LYS A 31 -10.69 -1.18 15.89
CA LYS A 31 -9.94 -0.51 16.96
C LYS A 31 -10.92 -0.04 18.03
N ILE A 32 -10.91 -0.70 19.17
CA ILE A 32 -11.71 -0.34 20.33
C ILE A 32 -11.01 0.84 21.05
N PRO A 33 -11.71 1.96 21.33
CA PRO A 33 -11.12 3.05 22.10
C PRO A 33 -10.87 2.64 23.56
N ASN A 34 -9.93 3.31 24.24
CA ASN A 34 -9.58 3.00 25.64
C ASN A 34 -10.73 3.27 26.63
N THR A 35 -11.70 4.10 26.25
CA THR A 35 -12.89 4.36 27.07
C THR A 35 -13.76 3.11 27.15
N ARG A 36 -14.24 2.78 28.35
CA ARG A 36 -15.23 1.73 28.59
C ARG A 36 -16.45 2.34 29.26
N MET A 37 -17.63 1.89 28.88
CA MET A 37 -18.89 2.31 29.46
C MET A 37 -19.79 1.10 29.68
N THR A 38 -20.44 1.03 30.84
CA THR A 38 -21.48 0.02 31.11
C THR A 38 -22.76 0.33 30.32
N SER A 39 -23.65 -0.66 30.16
CA SER A 39 -24.95 -0.44 29.50
C SER A 39 -25.74 0.70 30.15
N PHE A 40 -25.73 0.80 31.48
CA PHE A 40 -26.32 1.93 32.22
C PHE A 40 -25.70 3.28 31.83
N GLN A 41 -24.36 3.36 31.78
CA GLN A 41 -23.66 4.60 31.39
C GLN A 41 -23.94 4.99 29.94
N ILE A 42 -24.12 4.02 29.05
CA ILE A 42 -24.47 4.23 27.64
C ILE A 42 -25.88 4.78 27.48
N ILE A 43 -26.85 4.18 28.18
CA ILE A 43 -28.24 4.65 28.19
C ILE A 43 -28.30 6.08 28.73
N SER A 44 -27.65 6.33 29.87
CA SER A 44 -27.56 7.67 30.45
C SER A 44 -26.91 8.68 29.50
N TYR A 45 -25.80 8.30 28.86
CA TYR A 45 -25.12 9.13 27.87
C TYR A 45 -26.02 9.49 26.68
N PHE A 46 -26.82 8.56 26.17
CA PHE A 46 -27.76 8.87 25.08
C PHE A 46 -28.78 9.93 25.50
N SER A 47 -29.43 9.72 26.65
CA SER A 47 -30.49 10.58 27.16
C SER A 47 -30.01 11.98 27.58
N THR A 48 -28.77 12.11 28.04
CA THR A 48 -28.27 13.37 28.63
C THR A 48 -27.36 14.17 27.72
N ASP A 49 -26.40 13.51 27.07
CA ASP A 49 -25.30 14.16 26.37
C ASP A 49 -25.40 14.01 24.85
N PHE A 50 -25.83 12.84 24.37
CA PHE A 50 -25.83 12.51 22.95
C PHE A 50 -26.81 13.38 22.17
N GLN A 51 -28.03 13.55 22.69
CA GLN A 51 -29.05 14.39 22.05
C GLN A 51 -28.72 15.89 22.13
N LYS A 52 -28.16 16.38 23.24
CA LYS A 52 -27.85 17.82 23.43
C LYS A 52 -26.73 18.35 22.54
N ALA A 53 -25.75 17.52 22.19
CA ALA A 53 -24.59 17.91 21.38
C ALA A 53 -24.64 17.40 19.92
N LYS A 54 -25.84 17.14 19.39
CA LYS A 54 -26.09 16.63 18.03
C LYS A 54 -25.39 17.42 16.92
N ILE A 55 -25.34 18.76 17.05
CA ILE A 55 -24.71 19.66 16.07
C ILE A 55 -23.17 19.53 16.07
N LYS A 56 -22.53 19.50 17.26
CA LYS A 56 -21.06 19.43 17.40
C LYS A 56 -20.49 18.10 16.88
N ARG A 57 -21.28 17.02 16.91
CA ARG A 57 -20.84 15.64 16.55
C ARG A 57 -20.86 15.32 15.06
N LYS A 58 -21.30 16.25 14.20
CA LYS A 58 -21.16 16.11 12.74
C LYS A 58 -19.70 16.02 12.29
N TYR A 59 -18.75 16.54 13.08
CA TYR A 59 -17.38 16.72 12.63
C TYR A 59 -16.36 15.82 13.35
N LYS A 60 -16.33 15.80 14.69
CA LYS A 60 -15.31 15.05 15.47
C LYS A 60 -15.94 14.13 16.51
N TRP A 61 -15.53 12.87 16.50
CA TRP A 61 -15.99 11.84 17.45
C TRP A 61 -14.86 11.50 18.42
N GLY A 62 -15.15 11.61 19.72
CA GLY A 62 -14.23 11.22 20.80
C GLY A 62 -14.31 9.73 21.11
N CYS A 63 -13.63 9.31 22.16
CA CYS A 63 -13.61 7.91 22.58
C CYS A 63 -14.98 7.43 23.07
N LYS A 64 -15.76 8.28 23.74
CA LYS A 64 -17.14 7.97 24.20
C LYS A 64 -18.09 7.74 23.01
N GLU A 65 -18.12 8.65 22.04
CA GLU A 65 -18.97 8.49 20.84
C GLU A 65 -18.62 7.22 20.05
N LYS A 66 -17.32 6.94 19.89
CA LYS A 66 -16.84 5.73 19.22
C LYS A 66 -17.28 4.47 19.96
N TYR A 67 -17.09 4.42 21.28
CA TYR A 67 -17.50 3.28 22.09
C TYR A 67 -19.02 3.08 22.05
N PHE A 68 -19.78 4.18 22.13
CA PHE A 68 -21.24 4.17 22.01
C PHE A 68 -21.71 3.53 20.69
N LEU A 69 -21.12 3.92 19.56
CA LEU A 69 -21.46 3.32 18.25
C LEU A 69 -21.07 1.84 18.17
N ILE A 70 -19.89 1.48 18.69
CA ILE A 70 -19.47 0.07 18.75
C ILE A 70 -20.51 -0.74 19.54
N TRP A 71 -20.90 -0.26 20.71
CA TRP A 71 -21.90 -0.94 21.54
C TRP A 71 -23.24 -1.09 20.82
N CYS A 72 -23.76 -0.02 20.21
CA CYS A 72 -25.03 -0.08 19.49
C CYS A 72 -25.01 -1.12 18.35
N ILE A 73 -23.93 -1.12 17.55
CA ILE A 73 -23.76 -2.08 16.45
C ILE A 73 -23.64 -3.49 17.02
N THR A 74 -22.81 -3.70 18.05
CA THR A 74 -22.63 -5.03 18.65
C THR A 74 -23.94 -5.58 19.18
N LYS A 75 -24.76 -4.77 19.86
CA LYS A 75 -26.05 -5.22 20.39
C LYS A 75 -27.02 -5.63 19.29
N ILE A 76 -27.09 -4.87 18.19
CA ILE A 76 -27.89 -5.26 17.03
C ILE A 76 -27.36 -6.57 16.43
N THR A 77 -26.05 -6.70 16.25
CA THR A 77 -25.48 -7.92 15.66
C THR A 77 -25.67 -9.15 16.53
N GLU A 78 -25.56 -8.99 17.85
CA GLU A 78 -25.76 -10.09 18.79
C GLU A 78 -27.22 -10.53 18.80
N LYS A 79 -28.15 -9.57 18.86
CA LYS A 79 -29.59 -9.85 18.85
C LYS A 79 -30.04 -10.55 17.57
N LEU A 80 -29.49 -10.14 16.43
CA LEU A 80 -29.84 -10.70 15.12
C LEU A 80 -28.91 -11.83 14.66
N GLN A 81 -27.92 -12.23 15.47
CA GLN A 81 -26.91 -13.24 15.15
C GLN A 81 -26.16 -12.96 13.83
N ILE A 82 -25.93 -11.69 13.51
CA ILE A 82 -25.27 -11.23 12.28
C ILE A 82 -23.75 -11.36 12.43
N LYS A 83 -23.09 -11.94 11.43
CA LYS A 83 -21.62 -11.97 11.41
C LYS A 83 -21.06 -10.61 11.00
N PHE A 84 -19.83 -10.30 11.43
CA PHE A 84 -19.21 -9.01 11.17
C PHE A 84 -19.18 -8.60 9.68
N HIS A 85 -18.93 -9.54 8.76
CA HIS A 85 -18.89 -9.25 7.32
C HIS A 85 -20.28 -8.99 6.71
N GLU A 86 -21.35 -9.47 7.33
CA GLU A 86 -22.73 -9.34 6.86
C GLU A 86 -23.37 -8.01 7.30
N LEU A 87 -22.71 -7.25 8.18
CA LEU A 87 -23.18 -5.98 8.76
C LEU A 87 -23.85 -5.02 7.75
N TYR A 88 -23.24 -4.91 6.57
CA TYR A 88 -23.65 -3.95 5.54
C TYR A 88 -24.84 -4.45 4.72
N GLN A 89 -24.91 -5.76 4.47
CA GLN A 89 -26.03 -6.42 3.78
C GLN A 89 -27.31 -6.32 4.61
N TRP A 90 -27.18 -6.42 5.95
CA TRP A 90 -28.31 -6.33 6.88
C TRP A 90 -28.83 -4.91 7.16
N LYS A 91 -28.32 -3.90 6.44
CA LYS A 91 -28.74 -2.49 6.55
C LYS A 91 -28.71 -1.98 8.00
N VAL A 92 -27.76 -2.46 8.81
CA VAL A 92 -27.65 -2.10 10.24
C VAL A 92 -27.50 -0.59 10.43
N PHE A 93 -26.74 0.07 9.57
CA PHE A 93 -26.54 1.51 9.60
C PHE A 93 -27.80 2.31 9.25
N GLN A 94 -28.65 1.80 8.37
CA GLN A 94 -29.94 2.42 8.07
C GLN A 94 -30.87 2.33 9.28
N LYS A 95 -30.90 1.19 9.98
CA LYS A 95 -31.69 1.02 11.21
C LYS A 95 -31.19 1.96 12.32
N LEU A 96 -29.87 1.99 12.54
CA LEU A 96 -29.26 2.91 13.51
C LEU A 96 -29.45 4.38 13.15
N SER A 97 -29.52 4.71 11.86
CA SER A 97 -29.79 6.06 11.39
C SER A 97 -31.12 6.58 11.93
N SER A 98 -32.17 5.76 11.87
CA SER A 98 -33.49 6.10 12.45
C SER A 98 -33.44 6.20 13.98
N ILE A 99 -32.84 5.21 14.64
CA ILE A 99 -32.80 5.13 16.12
C ILE A 99 -32.02 6.30 16.75
N LEU A 100 -30.88 6.65 16.14
CA LEU A 100 -29.98 7.68 16.68
C LEU A 100 -30.25 9.07 16.11
N ASP A 101 -31.14 9.17 15.13
CA ASP A 101 -31.46 10.41 14.41
C ASP A 101 -30.17 11.06 13.82
N LEU A 102 -29.36 10.23 13.18
CA LEU A 102 -28.11 10.60 12.50
C LEU A 102 -28.12 10.06 11.08
N SER A 103 -27.50 10.76 10.13
CA SER A 103 -27.39 10.26 8.75
C SER A 103 -26.62 8.94 8.67
N GLU A 104 -27.11 7.97 7.89
CA GLU A 104 -26.44 6.69 7.62
C GLU A 104 -24.98 6.89 7.17
N GLU A 105 -24.73 7.85 6.27
CA GLU A 105 -23.40 8.15 5.75
C GLU A 105 -22.39 8.55 6.84
N LEU A 106 -22.85 9.34 7.83
CA LEU A 106 -22.03 9.69 9.00
C LEU A 106 -21.68 8.45 9.81
N LEU A 107 -22.66 7.61 10.13
CA LEU A 107 -22.46 6.39 10.92
C LEU A 107 -21.49 5.44 10.22
N LEU A 108 -21.67 5.23 8.91
CA LEU A 108 -20.77 4.44 8.07
C LEU A 108 -19.36 5.02 8.06
N THR A 109 -19.21 6.33 7.87
CA THR A 109 -17.90 6.98 7.86
C THR A 109 -17.17 6.78 9.20
N LYS A 110 -17.89 6.92 10.32
CA LYS A 110 -17.30 6.72 11.66
C LYS A 110 -16.98 5.25 11.90
N TRP A 111 -17.83 4.33 11.48
CA TRP A 111 -17.57 2.91 11.56
C TRP A 111 -16.35 2.49 10.73
N LEU A 112 -16.25 2.93 9.47
CA LEU A 112 -15.10 2.66 8.60
C LEU A 112 -13.79 3.19 9.21
N SER A 113 -13.83 4.30 9.95
CA SER A 113 -12.66 4.83 10.66
C SER A 113 -12.19 3.97 11.84
N LEU A 114 -13.06 3.10 12.36
CA LEU A 114 -12.75 2.17 13.44
C LEU A 114 -12.18 0.86 12.92
N LEU A 115 -12.41 0.49 11.66
CA LEU A 115 -11.94 -0.79 11.15
C LEU A 115 -10.41 -0.95 11.28
N ASN A 116 -9.96 -2.15 11.63
CA ASN A 116 -8.57 -2.48 11.84
C ASN A 116 -7.87 -2.84 10.51
N TYR A 117 -7.07 -1.91 9.98
CA TYR A 117 -6.29 -2.08 8.74
C TYR A 117 -5.41 -3.33 8.66
N LYS A 118 -5.17 -4.04 9.78
CA LYS A 118 -4.41 -5.30 9.83
C LYS A 118 -5.21 -6.55 9.48
N LEU A 119 -6.53 -6.45 9.24
CA LEU A 119 -7.30 -7.57 8.68
C LEU A 119 -6.65 -7.98 7.36
N LYS A 120 -6.06 -9.17 7.38
CA LYS A 120 -5.09 -9.67 6.40
C LYS A 120 -5.55 -9.46 4.95
N GLU A 121 -4.55 -9.13 4.16
CA GLU A 121 -4.51 -8.93 2.70
C GLU A 121 -5.09 -10.14 1.96
N GLN A 122 -6.41 -10.30 1.96
CA GLN A 122 -7.05 -11.25 1.05
C GLN A 122 -6.68 -10.85 -0.38
N PRO A 123 -6.34 -11.80 -1.26
CA PRO A 123 -6.06 -11.49 -2.65
C PRO A 123 -7.28 -10.80 -3.27
N TRP A 124 -7.05 -9.83 -4.13
CA TRP A 124 -8.12 -9.17 -4.88
C TRP A 124 -8.59 -10.09 -6.00
N LYS A 125 -9.90 -10.35 -6.03
CA LYS A 125 -10.53 -11.08 -7.12
C LYS A 125 -10.76 -10.14 -8.32
N LYS A 126 -10.94 -10.72 -9.50
CA LYS A 126 -11.19 -9.95 -10.72
C LYS A 126 -12.52 -9.20 -10.65
N GLU A 127 -13.55 -9.81 -10.07
CA GLU A 127 -14.87 -9.21 -9.89
C GLU A 127 -14.80 -7.96 -8.99
N GLU A 128 -13.90 -7.96 -8.00
CA GLU A 128 -13.63 -6.81 -7.15
C GLU A 128 -12.97 -5.67 -7.93
N ASP A 129 -12.01 -5.98 -8.80
CA ASP A 129 -11.37 -4.98 -9.65
C ASP A 129 -12.37 -4.35 -10.62
N ASP A 130 -13.21 -5.15 -11.26
CA ASP A 130 -14.25 -4.70 -12.20
C ASP A 130 -15.27 -3.79 -11.49
N LEU A 131 -15.72 -4.19 -10.30
CA LEU A 131 -16.59 -3.36 -9.46
C LEU A 131 -15.92 -2.04 -9.08
N LEU A 132 -14.65 -2.07 -8.68
CA LEU A 132 -13.90 -0.89 -8.29
C LEU A 132 -13.72 0.09 -9.46
N ILE A 133 -13.47 -0.41 -10.67
CA ILE A 133 -13.39 0.41 -11.89
C ILE A 133 -14.74 1.10 -12.14
N LYS A 134 -15.84 0.34 -12.11
CA LYS A 134 -17.20 0.88 -12.30
C LYS A 134 -17.53 1.95 -11.27
N LEU A 135 -17.28 1.70 -10.00
CA LEU A 135 -17.55 2.66 -8.92
C LEU A 135 -16.70 3.93 -9.06
N ARG A 136 -15.45 3.80 -9.50
CA ARG A 136 -14.57 4.95 -9.71
C ARG A 136 -14.99 5.81 -10.91
N GLN A 137 -15.61 5.22 -11.93
CA GLN A 137 -16.23 5.96 -13.04
C GLN A 137 -17.48 6.73 -12.58
N LEU A 138 -18.31 6.12 -11.73
CA LEU A 138 -19.50 6.76 -11.16
C LEU A 138 -19.16 7.90 -10.18
N TYR A 139 -18.05 7.77 -9.44
CA TYR A 139 -17.59 8.74 -8.45
C TYR A 139 -16.15 9.21 -8.74
N PRO A 140 -15.97 10.09 -9.74
CA PRO A 140 -14.65 10.46 -10.25
C PRO A 140 -13.89 11.44 -9.34
N GLY A 141 -14.52 11.99 -8.30
CA GLY A 141 -13.92 13.00 -7.44
C GLY A 141 -12.68 12.50 -6.69
N PRO A 142 -11.69 13.37 -6.40
CA PRO A 142 -10.47 12.98 -5.70
C PRO A 142 -10.72 12.59 -4.23
N LYS A 143 -11.84 13.04 -3.65
CA LYS A 143 -12.24 12.78 -2.25
C LYS A 143 -13.28 11.67 -2.10
N ASP A 144 -13.76 11.09 -3.21
CA ASP A 144 -14.90 10.16 -3.21
C ASP A 144 -14.56 8.75 -2.74
N TRP A 145 -13.31 8.49 -2.32
CA TRP A 145 -12.86 7.17 -1.88
C TRP A 145 -13.70 6.58 -0.75
N ILE A 146 -14.21 7.40 0.18
CA ILE A 146 -15.09 6.93 1.26
C ILE A 146 -16.42 6.44 0.67
N LYS A 147 -17.02 7.22 -0.23
CA LYS A 147 -18.27 6.88 -0.91
C LYS A 147 -18.10 5.60 -1.75
N ILE A 148 -17.02 5.52 -2.54
CA ILE A 148 -16.66 4.31 -3.29
C ILE A 148 -16.55 3.11 -2.36
N THR A 149 -15.92 3.26 -1.19
CA THR A 149 -15.77 2.17 -0.23
C THR A 149 -17.11 1.70 0.32
N ILE A 150 -18.00 2.64 0.66
CA ILE A 150 -19.36 2.32 1.13
C ILE A 150 -20.11 1.51 0.08
N GLU A 151 -20.13 1.98 -1.17
CA GLU A 151 -20.83 1.29 -2.26
C GLU A 151 -20.18 -0.05 -2.61
N PHE A 152 -18.84 -0.12 -2.53
CA PHE A 152 -18.10 -1.36 -2.72
C PHE A 152 -18.51 -2.41 -1.69
N ILE A 153 -18.54 -2.06 -0.40
CA ILE A 153 -18.89 -3.00 0.67
C ILE A 153 -20.37 -3.38 0.63
N LYS A 154 -21.25 -2.48 0.16
CA LYS A 154 -22.69 -2.80 -0.03
C LYS A 154 -22.92 -3.81 -1.14
N THR A 155 -22.05 -3.83 -2.16
CA THR A 155 -22.22 -4.64 -3.37
C THR A 155 -21.35 -5.90 -3.36
N SER A 156 -20.17 -5.85 -2.75
CA SER A 156 -19.22 -6.96 -2.66
C SER A 156 -19.48 -7.83 -1.43
N GLU A 157 -19.16 -9.12 -1.54
CA GLU A 157 -19.14 -10.05 -0.42
C GLU A 157 -17.92 -9.83 0.50
N THR A 158 -16.91 -9.10 0.00
CA THR A 158 -15.68 -8.80 0.72
C THR A 158 -15.69 -7.39 1.31
N VAL A 159 -15.09 -7.26 2.49
CA VAL A 159 -14.89 -5.96 3.12
C VAL A 159 -13.48 -5.45 2.81
N ARG A 160 -13.40 -4.36 2.05
CA ARG A 160 -12.13 -3.67 1.72
C ARG A 160 -12.08 -2.31 2.39
N TYR A 161 -10.89 -1.92 2.84
CA TYR A 161 -10.70 -0.64 3.53
C TYR A 161 -10.63 0.54 2.55
N PRO A 162 -10.98 1.77 2.97
CA PRO A 162 -10.82 2.95 2.10
C PRO A 162 -9.40 3.12 1.56
N LYS A 163 -8.40 2.84 2.40
CA LYS A 163 -6.99 2.84 1.98
C LYS A 163 -6.71 1.77 0.93
N GLN A 164 -7.15 0.52 1.18
CA GLN A 164 -6.95 -0.59 0.25
C GLN A 164 -7.63 -0.36 -1.10
N ILE A 165 -8.88 0.09 -1.08
CA ILE A 165 -9.66 0.46 -2.28
C ILE A 165 -8.91 1.51 -3.10
N ARG A 166 -8.47 2.59 -2.45
CA ARG A 166 -7.70 3.66 -3.11
C ARG A 166 -6.37 3.15 -3.66
N GLU A 167 -5.61 2.38 -2.88
CA GLU A 167 -4.31 1.86 -3.29
C GLU A 167 -4.45 0.85 -4.44
N ARG A 168 -5.46 -0.03 -4.39
CA ARG A 168 -5.74 -1.00 -5.45
C ARG A 168 -6.05 -0.31 -6.77
N TYR A 169 -6.94 0.69 -6.75
CA TYR A 169 -7.26 1.44 -7.96
C TYR A 169 -6.03 2.15 -8.52
N ASN A 170 -5.36 2.95 -7.70
CA ASN A 170 -4.27 3.81 -8.18
C ASN A 170 -3.03 3.04 -8.64
N ASN A 171 -2.84 1.79 -8.19
CA ASN A 171 -1.64 1.01 -8.50
C ASN A 171 -1.89 -0.20 -9.42
N VAL A 172 -3.13 -0.68 -9.55
CA VAL A 172 -3.41 -1.95 -10.23
C VAL A 172 -4.62 -1.91 -11.16
N SER A 173 -5.81 -1.54 -10.64
CA SER A 173 -7.06 -1.71 -11.41
C SER A 173 -7.43 -0.50 -12.27
N ASN A 174 -6.79 0.66 -12.11
CA ASN A 174 -7.00 1.78 -13.02
C ASN A 174 -6.63 1.39 -14.46
N PRO A 175 -7.56 1.47 -15.43
CA PRO A 175 -7.32 1.08 -16.83
C PRO A 175 -6.20 1.87 -17.51
N ASN A 176 -5.89 3.07 -17.03
CA ASN A 176 -4.84 3.92 -17.58
C ASN A 176 -3.42 3.50 -17.16
N ILE A 177 -3.29 2.46 -16.33
CA ILE A 177 -1.99 1.95 -15.88
C ILE A 177 -1.39 1.06 -16.97
N ASN A 178 -0.18 1.41 -17.41
CA ASN A 178 0.61 0.59 -18.32
C ASN A 178 1.27 -0.56 -17.56
N LYS A 179 0.93 -1.79 -17.95
CA LYS A 179 1.44 -3.04 -17.35
C LYS A 179 2.58 -3.67 -18.15
N ASN A 180 2.94 -3.10 -19.31
CA ASN A 180 4.05 -3.58 -20.13
C ASN A 180 5.40 -3.34 -19.43
N GLU A 181 6.45 -3.99 -19.93
CA GLU A 181 7.81 -3.77 -19.44
C GLU A 181 8.24 -2.31 -19.60
N PHE A 182 9.16 -1.87 -18.74
CA PHE A 182 9.75 -0.53 -18.86
C PHE A 182 10.70 -0.49 -20.05
N ARG A 183 10.54 0.51 -20.90
CA ARG A 183 11.48 0.77 -22.00
C ARG A 183 12.80 1.30 -21.45
N GLN A 184 13.89 1.07 -22.18
CA GLN A 184 15.23 1.47 -21.78
C GLN A 184 15.35 2.98 -21.47
N ASP A 185 14.70 3.82 -22.28
CA ASP A 185 14.63 5.27 -22.08
C ASP A 185 13.80 5.65 -20.85
N GLU A 186 12.69 4.96 -20.57
CA GLU A 186 11.94 5.12 -19.31
C GLU A 186 12.83 4.80 -18.11
N ILE A 187 13.59 3.71 -18.15
CA ILE A 187 14.50 3.28 -17.07
C ILE A 187 15.57 4.35 -16.80
N LEU A 188 16.27 4.80 -17.85
CA LEU A 188 17.31 5.82 -17.74
C LEU A 188 16.75 7.16 -17.21
N LEU A 189 15.56 7.56 -17.68
CA LEU A 189 14.87 8.74 -17.16
C LEU A 189 14.56 8.59 -15.66
N ILE A 190 14.04 7.44 -15.24
CA ILE A 190 13.73 7.16 -13.84
C ILE A 190 14.97 7.30 -12.96
N LEU A 191 16.10 6.71 -13.37
CA LEU A 191 17.33 6.72 -12.59
C LEU A 191 17.92 8.14 -12.49
N ARG A 192 17.94 8.89 -13.60
CA ARG A 192 18.34 10.31 -13.63
C ARG A 192 17.47 11.18 -12.73
N GLU A 193 16.15 11.02 -12.83
CA GLU A 193 15.21 11.80 -12.02
C GLU A 193 15.22 11.39 -10.55
N ALA A 194 15.47 10.13 -10.23
CA ALA A 194 15.63 9.66 -8.85
C ALA A 194 16.82 10.34 -8.17
N PHE A 195 17.92 10.53 -8.90
CA PHE A 195 19.08 11.30 -8.45
C PHE A 195 18.71 12.77 -8.23
N ASN A 196 18.14 13.44 -9.23
CA ASN A 196 17.84 14.87 -9.20
C ASN A 196 16.77 15.26 -8.16
N THR A 197 15.73 14.43 -8.00
CA THR A 197 14.56 14.74 -7.16
C THR A 197 14.62 14.11 -5.78
N LYS A 198 15.74 13.46 -5.42
CA LYS A 198 15.90 12.69 -4.18
C LYS A 198 14.77 11.67 -4.00
N LYS A 199 14.51 10.86 -5.03
CA LYS A 199 13.53 9.75 -5.04
C LYS A 199 12.07 10.20 -4.84
N ASN A 200 11.69 11.35 -5.39
CA ASN A 200 10.30 11.81 -5.35
C ASN A 200 9.44 11.08 -6.40
N TRP A 201 9.04 9.84 -6.12
CA TRP A 201 8.32 8.96 -7.05
C TRP A 201 7.06 9.58 -7.66
N ALA A 202 6.29 10.33 -6.87
CA ALA A 202 5.09 11.02 -7.33
C ALA A 202 5.38 12.17 -8.31
N ARG A 203 6.57 12.78 -8.23
CA ARG A 203 7.03 13.76 -9.24
C ARG A 203 7.51 13.06 -10.50
N ILE A 204 8.20 11.93 -10.36
CA ILE A 204 8.73 11.17 -11.49
C ILE A 204 7.58 10.55 -12.31
N SER A 205 6.55 10.01 -11.65
CA SER A 205 5.38 9.43 -12.34
C SER A 205 4.64 10.42 -13.23
N LYS A 206 4.64 11.72 -12.89
CA LYS A 206 4.06 12.76 -13.74
C LYS A 206 4.78 12.93 -15.09
N LYS A 207 6.04 12.48 -15.19
CA LYS A 207 6.84 12.48 -16.44
C LYS A 207 6.66 11.21 -17.27
N LEU A 208 6.00 10.18 -16.73
CA LEU A 208 5.88 8.85 -17.33
C LEU A 208 4.39 8.47 -17.43
N PRO A 209 3.74 8.78 -18.57
CA PRO A 209 2.31 8.52 -18.72
C PRO A 209 2.01 7.03 -18.55
N GLY A 210 1.00 6.73 -17.74
CA GLY A 210 0.58 5.36 -17.43
C GLY A 210 1.48 4.60 -16.44
N ARG A 211 2.60 5.18 -15.98
CA ARG A 211 3.41 4.57 -14.92
C ARG A 211 3.03 5.14 -13.55
N THR A 212 2.88 4.26 -12.57
CA THR A 212 2.60 4.66 -11.19
C THR A 212 3.89 4.92 -10.41
N ASP A 213 3.80 5.75 -9.38
CA ASP A 213 4.89 6.00 -8.44
C ASP A 213 5.37 4.69 -7.78
N ASN A 214 4.45 3.77 -7.51
CA ASN A 214 4.77 2.44 -6.99
C ASN A 214 5.56 1.57 -7.99
N GLN A 215 5.16 1.56 -9.28
CA GLN A 215 5.91 0.83 -10.32
C GLN A 215 7.34 1.39 -10.45
N ILE A 216 7.49 2.71 -10.46
CA ILE A 216 8.79 3.39 -10.58
C ILE A 216 9.70 3.05 -9.39
N LYS A 217 9.18 3.17 -8.16
CA LYS A 217 9.90 2.78 -6.94
C LYS A 217 10.33 1.31 -6.99
N ASN A 218 9.45 0.42 -7.45
CA ASN A 218 9.74 -1.01 -7.53
C ASN A 218 10.83 -1.33 -8.56
N LEU A 219 10.79 -0.70 -9.73
CA LEU A 219 11.85 -0.79 -10.74
C LEU A 219 13.18 -0.32 -10.17
N TYR A 220 13.22 0.89 -9.60
CA TYR A 220 14.43 1.44 -8.98
C TYR A 220 15.02 0.47 -7.95
N ASN A 221 14.21 -0.01 -7.01
CA ASN A 221 14.65 -0.95 -5.98
C ASN A 221 15.11 -2.29 -6.56
N SER A 222 14.54 -2.73 -7.69
CA SER A 222 14.98 -3.95 -8.38
C SER A 222 16.38 -3.76 -8.98
N ILE A 223 16.61 -2.63 -9.67
CA ILE A 223 17.90 -2.32 -10.30
C ILE A 223 19.01 -2.17 -9.25
N ILE A 224 18.76 -1.35 -8.22
CA ILE A 224 19.75 -1.14 -7.14
C ILE A 224 20.08 -2.46 -6.44
N ARG A 225 19.08 -3.28 -6.08
CA ARG A 225 19.34 -4.58 -5.45
C ARG A 225 20.13 -5.52 -6.36
N LYS A 226 19.85 -5.57 -7.66
CA LYS A 226 20.64 -6.38 -8.60
C LYS A 226 22.11 -5.94 -8.61
N ILE A 227 22.38 -4.65 -8.76
CA ILE A 227 23.76 -4.12 -8.75
C ILE A 227 24.47 -4.42 -7.43
N LEU A 228 23.77 -4.33 -6.30
CA LEU A 228 24.34 -4.65 -4.99
C LEU A 228 24.64 -6.15 -4.83
N ASN A 229 23.79 -7.02 -5.38
CA ASN A 229 23.98 -8.47 -5.31
C ASN A 229 25.14 -8.95 -6.20
N GLU A 230 25.46 -8.24 -7.29
CA GLU A 230 26.60 -8.56 -8.16
C GLU A 230 27.96 -8.16 -7.56
N LYS A 231 28.00 -7.58 -6.36
CA LYS A 231 29.26 -7.19 -5.71
C LYS A 231 29.97 -8.38 -5.11
N LYS A 232 31.30 -8.38 -5.21
CA LYS A 232 32.14 -9.38 -4.56
C LYS A 232 32.07 -9.32 -3.02
N ASN A 233 31.91 -8.13 -2.46
CA ASN A 233 31.80 -7.90 -1.00
C ASN A 233 30.46 -7.21 -0.66
N PRO A 234 29.38 -7.97 -0.39
CA PRO A 234 28.03 -7.43 -0.19
C PRO A 234 27.80 -6.73 1.16
N ASP A 235 28.64 -6.96 2.17
CA ASP A 235 28.50 -6.37 3.52
C ASP A 235 28.92 -4.89 3.59
N GLU A 236 29.52 -4.37 2.52
CA GLU A 236 30.03 -3.01 2.48
C GLU A 236 28.95 -2.02 2.02
N LYS A 237 28.52 -1.13 2.93
CA LYS A 237 27.53 -0.07 2.64
C LYS A 237 27.97 0.76 1.44
N THR A 238 27.22 0.68 0.35
CA THR A 238 27.42 1.53 -0.81
C THR A 238 26.23 2.46 -0.97
N ASP A 239 26.51 3.74 -1.18
CA ASP A 239 25.48 4.75 -1.37
C ASP A 239 24.83 4.63 -2.75
N ASP A 240 23.50 4.58 -2.77
CA ASP A 240 22.67 4.64 -3.97
C ASP A 240 23.08 5.78 -4.90
N LEU A 241 23.53 6.93 -4.36
CA LEU A 241 23.97 8.06 -5.17
C LEU A 241 25.22 7.74 -6.00
N GLN A 242 26.14 6.92 -5.47
CA GLN A 242 27.33 6.50 -6.22
C GLN A 242 26.93 5.61 -7.40
N ILE A 243 26.00 4.67 -7.16
CA ILE A 243 25.45 3.80 -8.20
C ILE A 243 24.76 4.64 -9.29
N LEU A 244 23.91 5.57 -8.89
CA LEU A 244 23.22 6.46 -9.82
C LEU A 244 24.17 7.32 -10.64
N ASN A 245 25.21 7.88 -10.02
CA ASN A 245 26.22 8.66 -10.73
C ASN A 245 26.90 7.85 -11.84
N LEU A 246 27.30 6.61 -11.54
CA LEU A 246 27.91 5.73 -12.55
C LEU A 246 26.95 5.40 -13.68
N ILE A 247 25.70 5.10 -13.36
CA ILE A 247 24.67 4.83 -14.37
C ILE A 247 24.47 6.04 -15.28
N ILE A 248 24.43 7.24 -14.70
CA ILE A 248 24.23 8.49 -15.45
C ILE A 248 25.45 8.78 -16.33
N GLN A 249 26.67 8.62 -15.80
CA GLN A 249 27.92 8.86 -16.52
C GLN A 249 28.10 7.91 -17.71
N HIS A 250 27.84 6.62 -17.50
CA HIS A 250 28.02 5.60 -18.54
C HIS A 250 26.77 5.38 -19.39
N ASN A 251 25.65 6.03 -19.04
CA ASN A 251 24.35 5.83 -19.66
C ASN A 251 23.95 4.34 -19.77
N ASN A 252 24.37 3.53 -18.79
CA ASN A 252 24.21 2.09 -18.76
C ASN A 252 23.78 1.67 -17.35
N TYR A 253 22.72 0.85 -17.25
CA TYR A 253 22.22 0.33 -15.97
C TYR A 253 22.45 -1.18 -15.82
N ASP A 254 23.23 -1.80 -16.71
CA ASP A 254 23.58 -3.22 -16.62
C ASP A 254 24.22 -3.54 -15.27
N PRO A 255 23.64 -4.47 -14.48
CA PRO A 255 24.10 -4.73 -13.13
C PRO A 255 25.56 -5.18 -13.02
N ILE A 256 26.02 -6.00 -13.96
CA ILE A 256 27.38 -6.57 -13.96
C ILE A 256 28.38 -5.48 -14.33
N PHE A 257 28.07 -4.69 -15.34
CA PHE A 257 28.91 -3.56 -15.74
C PHE A 257 29.09 -2.55 -14.60
N ILE A 258 27.99 -2.16 -13.95
CA ILE A 258 28.03 -1.16 -12.88
C ILE A 258 28.69 -1.72 -11.61
N SER A 259 28.46 -2.99 -11.25
CA SER A 259 29.17 -3.61 -10.11
C SER A 259 30.67 -3.68 -10.34
N THR A 260 31.10 -3.99 -11.56
CA THR A 260 32.53 -4.05 -11.93
C THR A 260 33.20 -2.69 -11.75
N ILE A 261 32.58 -1.61 -12.23
CA ILE A 261 33.12 -0.24 -12.08
C ILE A 261 33.13 0.21 -10.61
N LEU A 262 32.11 -0.16 -9.83
CA LEU A 262 32.09 0.10 -8.39
C LEU A 262 33.28 -0.55 -7.68
N ASP A 263 33.61 -1.79 -8.03
CA ASP A 263 34.75 -2.51 -7.45
C ASP A 263 36.10 -1.96 -7.93
N GLU A 264 36.18 -1.44 -9.16
CA GLU A 264 37.39 -0.80 -9.70
C GLU A 264 37.66 0.59 -9.12
N THR A 265 36.64 1.44 -9.03
CA THR A 265 36.77 2.79 -8.45
C THR A 265 37.19 2.73 -6.99
N LYS A 266 36.72 1.74 -6.23
CA LYS A 266 37.18 1.48 -4.87
C LYS A 266 38.63 1.02 -4.81
N ARG A 267 39.06 0.09 -5.67
CA ARG A 267 40.47 -0.34 -5.73
C ARG A 267 41.42 0.82 -6.01
N LYS A 268 41.04 1.74 -6.91
CA LYS A 268 41.81 2.96 -7.18
C LYS A 268 41.85 3.92 -5.99
N GLN A 269 40.78 4.06 -5.21
CA GLN A 269 40.79 4.89 -3.98
C GLN A 269 41.63 4.28 -2.84
N ILE A 270 41.68 2.95 -2.73
CA ILE A 270 42.52 2.27 -1.73
C ILE A 270 44.00 2.43 -2.07
N CYS A 271 44.37 2.32 -3.34
CA CYS A 271 45.77 2.39 -3.79
C CYS A 271 46.40 3.80 -3.68
N VAL A 272 45.58 4.86 -3.60
CA VAL A 272 46.06 6.26 -3.49
C VAL A 272 46.25 6.70 -2.02
N LYS A 273 45.79 5.91 -1.03
CA LYS A 273 45.87 6.28 0.40
C LYS A 273 47.16 5.85 1.11
N THR A 274 48.20 5.44 0.39
CA THR A 274 49.50 5.05 0.97
C THR A 274 50.66 5.79 0.30
N GLU A 275 50.75 7.10 0.48
CA GLU A 275 52.02 7.83 0.48
C GLU A 275 51.99 8.91 1.55
N SER A 276 52.30 8.51 2.78
CA SER A 276 52.96 9.39 3.75
C SER A 276 54.32 8.77 4.06
N SER A 277 55.31 9.13 3.25
CA SER A 277 56.71 8.99 3.60
C SER A 277 57.32 10.39 3.61
N SER A 278 57.33 10.97 4.80
CA SER A 278 58.35 11.93 5.20
C SER A 278 59.71 11.24 5.10
N ASP A 279 60.62 11.76 4.28
CA ASP A 279 61.85 12.35 4.80
C ASP A 279 62.66 13.10 3.74
N ASN A 280 63.21 14.22 4.20
CA ASN A 280 63.85 15.32 3.48
C ASN A 280 65.25 14.99 2.94
N SER A 281 65.66 15.66 1.85
CA SER A 281 66.87 16.52 1.85
C SER A 281 67.00 17.38 0.58
N GLN A 282 67.56 18.58 0.80
CA GLN A 282 67.76 19.70 -0.13
C GLN A 282 68.80 19.40 -1.22
N THR A 283 68.65 19.99 -2.43
CA THR A 283 69.44 21.15 -2.93
C THR A 283 69.13 21.52 -4.40
N SER A 284 69.02 22.84 -4.64
CA SER A 284 69.38 23.66 -5.82
C SER A 284 69.06 23.24 -7.29
N GLU A 285 68.33 24.15 -7.95
CA GLU A 285 68.63 24.86 -9.23
C GLU A 285 67.64 24.79 -10.41
N MET A 286 67.75 25.84 -11.23
CA MET A 286 66.77 26.55 -12.06
C MET A 286 66.11 25.78 -13.23
N GLY A 287 64.84 26.11 -13.51
CA GLY A 287 64.48 26.69 -14.81
C GLY A 287 63.65 25.85 -15.80
N VAL A 288 62.48 26.40 -16.14
CA VAL A 288 61.93 26.57 -17.51
C VAL A 288 60.95 25.52 -18.09
N ASN A 289 59.73 26.04 -18.33
CA ASN A 289 58.74 25.78 -19.40
C ASN A 289 57.69 24.63 -19.34
N ASN A 290 56.44 25.11 -19.29
CA ASN A 290 55.19 24.53 -19.79
C ASN A 290 55.31 23.69 -21.08
N VAL A 291 54.63 22.53 -21.11
CA VAL A 291 53.77 22.09 -22.22
C VAL A 291 52.60 21.25 -21.65
N PRO A 292 51.33 21.48 -22.08
CA PRO A 292 50.17 20.68 -21.68
C PRO A 292 49.97 19.51 -22.64
N ILE A 293 49.61 18.32 -22.13
CA ILE A 293 49.19 17.20 -22.98
C ILE A 293 47.76 16.80 -22.62
N GLN A 294 46.84 17.20 -23.51
CA GLN A 294 45.58 16.53 -23.75
C GLN A 294 45.85 15.09 -24.19
N LEU A 295 45.15 14.12 -23.60
CA LEU A 295 44.96 12.81 -24.21
C LEU A 295 43.48 12.49 -24.36
N VAL A 296 43.05 12.65 -25.61
CA VAL A 296 41.88 12.09 -26.28
C VAL A 296 41.89 10.56 -26.16
N TYR A 297 40.71 9.91 -26.14
CA TYR A 297 40.35 8.67 -26.87
C TYR A 297 39.07 8.01 -26.28
N PRO A 298 38.39 7.06 -26.96
CA PRO A 298 37.93 7.00 -28.36
C PRO A 298 36.39 6.93 -28.48
N PHE A 299 35.91 7.26 -29.67
CA PHE A 299 34.65 6.75 -30.22
C PHE A 299 34.75 5.23 -30.44
N LEU A 300 33.82 4.44 -29.89
CA LEU A 300 33.55 3.08 -30.35
C LEU A 300 32.04 2.86 -30.46
N TYR A 301 31.62 2.60 -31.70
CA TYR A 301 30.35 1.97 -32.05
C TYR A 301 30.29 0.56 -31.46
N ASN A 302 29.13 0.14 -30.92
CA ASN A 302 28.63 -1.21 -31.15
C ASN A 302 27.12 -1.36 -30.83
N GLN A 303 26.42 -1.80 -31.88
CA GLN A 303 25.13 -2.49 -32.07
C GLN A 303 24.16 -2.76 -30.88
N PRO A 304 22.84 -2.76 -31.13
CA PRO A 304 21.82 -3.02 -30.12
C PRO A 304 21.75 -4.51 -29.78
N PHE A 305 22.00 -4.86 -28.52
CA PHE A 305 21.80 -6.24 -28.05
C PHE A 305 20.31 -6.52 -27.84
N ASN A 306 19.89 -7.60 -28.50
CA ASN A 306 18.57 -8.19 -28.51
C ASN A 306 18.29 -8.87 -27.16
N TYR A 307 17.34 -8.37 -26.37
CA TYR A 307 16.86 -9.08 -25.19
C TYR A 307 15.75 -10.05 -25.61
N GLN A 308 16.15 -11.27 -25.97
CA GLN A 308 15.25 -12.42 -25.96
C GLN A 308 15.61 -13.37 -24.82
N ASN A 309 14.66 -13.43 -23.88
CA ASN A 309 14.23 -14.59 -23.09
C ASN A 309 14.97 -15.03 -21.79
N PHE A 310 14.09 -15.33 -20.82
CA PHE A 310 14.18 -16.21 -19.64
C PHE A 310 14.91 -15.66 -18.39
N TYR A 311 14.37 -15.64 -17.16
CA TYR A 311 13.20 -16.25 -16.52
C TYR A 311 12.50 -15.28 -15.55
N PHE A 312 11.17 -15.24 -15.60
CA PHE A 312 10.34 -14.81 -14.47
C PHE A 312 10.44 -15.86 -13.37
N THR A 313 11.18 -15.59 -12.29
CA THR A 313 11.00 -16.31 -11.03
C THR A 313 9.78 -15.75 -10.32
N TYR A 314 8.64 -16.39 -10.55
CA TYR A 314 7.51 -16.34 -9.63
C TYR A 314 7.96 -16.84 -8.25
N PRO A 315 7.62 -16.16 -7.14
CA PRO A 315 7.68 -16.80 -5.84
C PRO A 315 6.58 -17.85 -5.78
N GLN A 316 6.98 -19.11 -5.94
CA GLN A 316 6.15 -20.28 -5.79
C GLN A 316 6.00 -20.58 -4.30
N PHE A 317 4.84 -20.31 -3.71
CA PHE A 317 4.46 -20.86 -2.40
C PHE A 317 2.95 -21.14 -2.31
N TYR A 318 2.66 -22.44 -2.16
CA TYR A 318 1.43 -23.13 -1.74
C TYR A 318 0.26 -23.28 -2.72
N LEU A 319 0.27 -24.40 -3.46
CA LEU A 319 -0.94 -25.15 -3.77
C LEU A 319 -1.16 -26.19 -2.66
N LEU A 320 -2.33 -26.17 -2.03
CA LEU A 320 -2.85 -27.27 -1.21
C LEU A 320 -3.67 -28.24 -2.09
N PRO A 321 -3.79 -29.52 -1.69
CA PRO A 321 -4.17 -30.62 -2.57
C PRO A 321 -5.70 -30.83 -2.70
N HIS A 322 -6.06 -31.43 -3.83
CA HIS A 322 -7.22 -32.27 -4.11
C HIS A 322 -8.61 -31.82 -3.64
N GLN A 323 -9.46 -31.48 -4.63
CA GLN A 323 -10.83 -32.01 -4.67
C GLN A 323 -11.08 -32.68 -6.02
N GLN A 324 -11.45 -33.96 -5.93
CA GLN A 324 -11.80 -34.84 -7.02
C GLN A 324 -13.02 -34.28 -7.75
N SER A 325 -12.91 -34.11 -9.07
CA SER A 325 -14.09 -33.93 -9.92
C SER A 325 -14.77 -35.27 -10.12
N LEU A 326 -16.01 -35.37 -9.64
CA LEU A 326 -16.98 -36.36 -10.09
C LEU A 326 -17.10 -36.30 -11.63
N ARG A 327 -16.75 -37.41 -12.30
CA ARG A 327 -17.27 -37.77 -13.62
C ARG A 327 -17.84 -39.19 -13.53
N ASN A 328 -19.16 -39.29 -13.54
CA ASN A 328 -19.87 -40.37 -14.22
C ASN A 328 -20.03 -39.97 -15.71
N PRO A 329 -20.35 -40.87 -16.67
CA PRO A 329 -20.96 -42.20 -16.52
C PRO A 329 -20.44 -43.31 -17.48
N MET A 330 -21.08 -44.49 -17.37
CA MET A 330 -21.40 -45.50 -18.41
C MET A 330 -20.56 -46.78 -18.57
N TYR A 331 -21.29 -47.91 -18.36
CA TYR A 331 -21.25 -49.24 -19.01
C TYR A 331 -19.95 -50.07 -18.89
N ASN A 332 -19.93 -51.40 -18.74
CA ASN A 332 -20.90 -52.49 -18.85
C ASN A 332 -20.24 -53.79 -18.33
N GLN A 333 -21.04 -54.84 -18.07
CA GLN A 333 -20.67 -56.27 -18.06
C GLN A 333 -19.79 -56.73 -16.88
N THR A 334 -20.08 -57.80 -16.13
CA THR A 334 -20.83 -59.05 -16.34
C THR A 334 -21.38 -59.53 -15.01
#